data_AF-X1IXS7-F1
#
_entry.id   AF-X1IXS7-F1
#
_cell.length_a   1.000
_cell.length_b   1.000
_cell.length_c   1.000
_cell.angle_alpha   90.00
_cell.angle_beta   90.00
_cell.angle_gamma   90.00
#
_symmetry.space_group_name_H-M   'P 1'
#
loop_
_entity.id
_entity.type
_entity.pdbx_description
1 polymer ?
#
loop_
_entity_poly.entity_id
_entity_poly.type
_entity_poly.pdbx_seq_one_letter_code
_entity_poly.pdbx_strand_id
1 'polypeptide(L)'
;LLHRLGLLRFIMPELQRCAGISRENLREGENLFEYILDLAGSLPSDLNLRLSVLLYNIKSISHLDEKKEIIVKILQRIRFKNAVIRKVTVLTKEDWQVLNFSKKMNIRQLAVRIGMENLEDIWELKKALIRGSRSSERLKSAEIERAENNIRETLQERPPVSLKDLAVNGKDLIELGCKEGKELGKILKKLLEIIIDRPELNKKKILVKLLIENEENDR
;
A
#
# COMPACT_ATOMS: atom_id res chain seq x y z
N LEU A 1 -8.37 28.79 -4.99
CA LEU A 1 -8.65 29.99 -4.17
C LEU A 1 -7.59 30.25 -3.09
N LEU A 2 -7.42 29.35 -2.11
CA LEU A 2 -6.46 29.54 -0.99
C LEU A 2 -5.01 29.80 -1.44
N HIS A 3 -4.55 29.10 -2.48
CA HIS A 3 -3.23 29.33 -3.08
C HIS A 3 -3.11 30.76 -3.65
N ARG A 4 -4.08 31.17 -4.50
CA ARG A 4 -4.12 32.50 -5.12
C ARG A 4 -4.18 33.64 -4.11
N LEU A 5 -4.88 33.45 -2.99
CA LEU A 5 -4.98 34.44 -1.92
C LEU A 5 -3.80 34.38 -0.93
N GLY A 6 -2.83 33.48 -1.13
CA GLY A 6 -1.70 33.30 -0.22
C GLY A 6 -2.09 32.76 1.16
N LEU A 7 -3.31 32.23 1.33
CA LEU A 7 -3.80 31.66 2.60
C LEU A 7 -3.32 30.22 2.81
N LEU A 8 -3.03 29.49 1.73
CA LEU A 8 -2.60 28.09 1.80
C LEU A 8 -1.31 27.92 2.63
N ARG A 9 -0.41 28.92 2.64
CA ARG A 9 0.82 28.89 3.43
C ARG A 9 0.61 28.79 4.94
N PHE A 10 -0.56 29.19 5.45
CA PHE A 10 -0.91 29.10 6.87
C PHE A 10 -1.60 27.77 7.23
N ILE A 11 -2.10 27.03 6.24
CA ILE A 11 -2.86 25.79 6.44
C ILE A 11 -1.97 24.58 6.11
N MET A 12 -1.40 24.57 4.90
CA MET A 12 -0.56 23.51 4.37
C MET A 12 0.57 24.12 3.54
N PRO A 13 1.57 24.77 4.18
CA PRO A 13 2.72 25.37 3.49
C PRO A 13 3.47 24.38 2.61
N GLU A 14 3.45 23.10 2.93
CA GLU A 14 4.10 22.06 2.13
C GLU A 14 3.44 21.92 0.75
N LEU A 15 2.11 22.02 0.67
CA LEU A 15 1.40 22.03 -0.60
C LEU A 15 1.65 23.32 -1.38
N GLN A 16 1.77 24.46 -0.69
CA GLN A 16 2.13 25.73 -1.33
C GLN A 16 3.50 25.65 -2.01
N ARG A 17 4.47 24.95 -1.41
CA ARG A 17 5.81 24.77 -1.99
C ARG A 17 5.81 23.93 -3.28
N CYS A 18 4.76 23.15 -3.53
CA CYS A 18 4.63 22.42 -4.79
C CYS A 18 4.43 23.37 -6.00
N ALA A 19 3.96 24.59 -5.77
CA ALA A 19 3.70 25.54 -6.85
C ALA A 19 5.00 25.97 -7.50
N GLY A 20 5.05 25.93 -8.84
CA GLY A 20 6.23 26.26 -9.63
C GLY A 20 7.30 25.16 -9.71
N ILE A 21 7.14 24.01 -9.04
CA ILE A 21 8.05 22.87 -9.20
C ILE A 21 7.71 22.14 -10.49
N SER A 22 8.64 22.15 -11.45
CA SER A 22 8.58 21.32 -12.66
C SER A 22 9.29 19.97 -12.45
N ARG A 23 8.82 18.92 -13.13
CA ARG A 23 9.44 17.59 -13.15
C ARG A 23 9.31 16.98 -14.54
N GLU A 24 10.23 16.11 -14.90
CA GLU A 24 10.24 15.42 -16.22
C GLU A 24 8.95 14.62 -16.49
N ASN A 25 8.32 14.11 -15.43
CA ASN A 25 7.10 13.31 -15.54
C ASN A 25 5.81 14.13 -15.64
N LEU A 26 5.89 15.47 -15.57
CA LEU A 26 4.74 16.37 -15.70
C LEU A 26 4.53 16.78 -17.16
N ARG A 27 3.33 17.30 -17.47
CA ARG A 27 3.06 17.86 -18.79
C ARG A 27 3.86 19.15 -18.98
N GLU A 28 4.11 19.50 -20.23
CA GLU A 28 4.78 20.76 -20.55
C GLU A 28 3.95 21.95 -20.02
N GLY A 29 4.59 22.81 -19.23
CA GLY A 29 3.94 23.95 -18.56
C GLY A 29 3.17 23.62 -17.28
N GLU A 30 2.97 22.35 -16.94
CA GLU A 30 2.29 21.92 -15.71
C GLU A 30 3.28 21.90 -14.53
N ASN A 31 2.88 22.48 -13.40
CA ASN A 31 3.65 22.37 -12.16
C ASN A 31 3.07 21.32 -11.21
N LEU A 32 3.88 20.90 -10.25
CA LEU A 32 3.52 19.84 -9.30
C LEU A 32 2.25 20.15 -8.50
N PHE A 33 1.97 21.42 -8.19
CA PHE A 33 0.76 21.80 -7.49
C PHE A 33 -0.51 21.55 -8.34
N GLU A 34 -0.49 21.96 -9.60
CA GLU A 34 -1.59 21.70 -10.56
C GLU A 34 -1.82 20.20 -10.74
N TYR A 35 -0.76 19.45 -10.99
CA TYR A 35 -0.81 17.99 -11.11
C TYR A 35 -1.46 17.32 -9.88
N ILE A 36 -1.07 17.73 -8.68
CA ILE A 36 -1.63 17.20 -7.43
C ILE A 36 -3.14 17.46 -7.36
N LEU A 37 -3.58 18.67 -7.73
CA LEU A 37 -4.99 19.04 -7.69
C LEU A 37 -5.81 18.30 -8.75
N ASP A 38 -5.29 18.16 -9.96
CA ASP A 38 -5.94 17.41 -11.04
C ASP A 38 -6.07 15.93 -10.66
N LEU A 39 -5.01 15.34 -10.10
CA LEU A 39 -5.04 13.96 -9.62
C LEU A 39 -6.07 13.79 -8.48
N ALA A 40 -6.09 14.70 -7.50
CA ALA A 40 -7.08 14.67 -6.42
C ALA A 40 -8.51 14.90 -6.92
N GLY A 41 -8.69 15.73 -7.96
CA GLY A 41 -9.98 15.98 -8.62
C GLY A 41 -10.51 14.80 -9.41
N SER A 42 -9.61 13.95 -9.93
CA SER A 42 -9.98 12.72 -10.66
C SER A 42 -10.47 11.58 -9.75
N LEU A 43 -10.23 11.68 -8.44
CA LEU A 43 -10.64 10.68 -7.46
C LEU A 43 -12.06 10.92 -6.95
N PRO A 44 -12.73 9.86 -6.44
CA PRO A 44 -13.98 10.00 -5.69
C PRO A 44 -13.89 11.08 -4.61
N SER A 45 -15.04 11.63 -4.22
CA SER A 45 -15.14 12.62 -3.12
C SER A 45 -14.93 11.99 -1.74
N ASP A 46 -13.89 11.17 -1.59
CA ASP A 46 -13.42 10.59 -0.34
C ASP A 46 -12.27 11.42 0.25
N LEU A 47 -12.39 11.74 1.53
CA LEU A 47 -11.41 12.55 2.24
C LEU A 47 -10.04 11.87 2.34
N ASN A 48 -10.00 10.57 2.62
CA ASN A 48 -8.75 9.83 2.81
C ASN A 48 -7.99 9.72 1.48
N LEU A 49 -8.68 9.36 0.39
CA LEU A 49 -8.07 9.25 -0.94
C LEU A 49 -7.46 10.58 -1.39
N ARG A 50 -8.22 11.68 -1.28
CA ARG A 50 -7.74 13.00 -1.68
C ARG A 50 -6.58 13.48 -0.81
N LEU A 51 -6.67 13.33 0.51
CA LEU A 51 -5.54 13.65 1.40
C LEU A 51 -4.30 12.81 1.09
N SER A 52 -4.49 11.51 0.79
CA SER A 52 -3.40 10.63 0.39
C SER A 52 -2.68 11.15 -0.83
N VAL A 53 -3.39 11.59 -1.89
CA VAL A 53 -2.75 12.16 -3.08
C VAL A 53 -1.94 13.40 -2.77
N LEU A 54 -2.51 14.34 -1.99
CA LEU A 54 -1.80 15.57 -1.62
C LEU A 54 -0.48 15.22 -0.91
N LEU A 55 -0.56 14.36 0.11
CA LEU A 55 0.56 14.07 1.01
C LEU A 55 1.60 13.13 0.38
N TYR A 56 1.19 12.19 -0.47
CA TYR A 56 2.09 11.33 -1.22
C TYR A 56 3.04 12.14 -2.10
N ASN A 57 2.50 13.14 -2.81
CA ASN A 57 3.31 13.99 -3.66
C ASN A 57 4.16 14.96 -2.85
N ILE A 58 3.65 15.54 -1.76
CA ILE A 58 4.45 16.37 -0.84
C ILE A 58 5.65 15.60 -0.27
N LYS A 59 5.45 14.33 0.11
CA LYS A 59 6.52 13.43 0.59
C LYS A 59 7.67 13.28 -0.41
N SER A 60 7.41 13.40 -1.71
CA SER A 60 8.45 13.31 -2.74
C SER A 60 9.33 14.56 -2.87
N ILE A 61 8.94 15.68 -2.28
CA ILE A 61 9.67 16.98 -2.33
C ILE A 61 10.49 17.19 -1.05
N SER A 62 10.05 16.55 0.03
CA SER A 62 10.74 16.58 1.32
C SER A 62 12.00 15.71 1.23
N HIS A 63 13.17 16.34 1.08
CA HIS A 63 14.49 15.71 1.27
C HIS A 63 14.74 15.20 2.70
N LEU A 64 13.75 15.28 3.61
CA LEU A 64 13.90 14.75 4.96
C LEU A 64 13.93 13.22 4.98
N ASP A 65 14.88 12.69 5.75
CA ASP A 65 15.12 11.26 6.00
C ASP A 65 13.92 10.54 6.66
N GLU A 66 12.93 11.29 7.17
CA GLU A 66 11.76 10.75 7.87
C GLU A 66 10.44 10.99 7.12
N LYS A 67 10.37 10.47 5.90
CA LYS A 67 9.22 10.60 4.98
C LYS A 67 7.86 10.12 5.54
N LYS A 68 7.82 9.26 6.57
CA LYS A 68 6.56 8.86 7.24
C LYS A 68 6.13 9.86 8.29
N GLU A 69 7.09 10.48 8.97
CA GLU A 69 6.79 11.43 10.05
C GLU A 69 6.18 12.71 9.52
N ILE A 70 6.59 13.17 8.33
CA ILE A 70 6.06 14.41 7.77
C ILE A 70 4.54 14.35 7.54
N ILE A 71 4.01 13.23 7.07
CA ILE A 71 2.56 13.05 6.83
C ILE A 71 1.79 13.15 8.13
N VAL A 72 2.25 12.43 9.16
CA VAL A 72 1.64 12.45 10.49
C VAL A 72 1.72 13.85 11.10
N LYS A 73 2.89 14.50 11.05
CA LYS A 73 3.11 15.86 11.56
C LYS A 73 2.18 16.88 10.89
N ILE A 74 2.03 16.82 9.56
CA ILE A 74 1.11 17.71 8.81
C ILE A 74 -0.33 17.49 9.27
N LEU A 75 -0.80 16.24 9.30
CA LEU A 75 -2.19 15.95 9.65
C LEU A 75 -2.52 16.27 11.11
N GLN A 76 -1.58 16.06 12.03
CA GLN A 76 -1.70 16.45 13.44
C GLN A 76 -1.76 17.97 13.60
N ARG A 77 -0.90 18.72 12.89
CA ARG A 77 -0.92 20.20 12.89
C ARG A 77 -2.28 20.75 12.45
N ILE A 78 -2.89 20.14 11.43
CA ILE A 78 -4.21 20.52 10.92
C ILE A 78 -5.35 19.97 11.80
N ARG A 79 -5.03 19.15 12.81
CA ARG A 79 -5.96 18.55 13.78
C ARG A 79 -6.95 17.56 13.18
N PHE A 80 -6.52 16.75 12.21
CA PHE A 80 -7.33 15.63 11.73
C PHE A 80 -7.50 14.54 12.79
N LYS A 81 -8.65 13.84 12.76
CA LYS A 81 -8.92 12.70 13.66
C LYS A 81 -7.88 11.60 13.46
N ASN A 82 -7.50 10.91 14.55
CA ASN A 82 -6.53 9.81 14.51
C ASN A 82 -6.88 8.70 13.50
N ALA A 83 -8.18 8.45 13.26
CA ALA A 83 -8.61 7.49 12.24
C ALA A 83 -8.17 7.89 10.82
N VAL A 84 -8.31 9.17 10.45
CA VAL A 84 -7.86 9.72 9.16
C VAL A 84 -6.35 9.65 9.08
N ILE A 85 -5.64 10.05 10.15
CA ILE A 85 -4.17 9.99 10.20
C ILE A 85 -3.69 8.57 9.92
N ARG A 86 -4.25 7.57 10.61
CA ARG A 86 -3.88 6.16 10.40
C ARG A 86 -4.16 5.70 8.97
N LYS A 87 -5.37 5.97 8.46
CA LYS A 87 -5.77 5.56 7.11
C LYS A 87 -4.86 6.18 6.05
N VAL A 88 -4.70 7.50 6.06
CA VAL A 88 -3.87 8.23 5.09
C VAL A 88 -2.40 7.79 5.18
N THR A 89 -1.87 7.55 6.39
CA THR A 89 -0.51 7.03 6.58
C THR A 89 -0.32 5.64 5.96
N VAL A 90 -1.31 4.76 6.08
CA VAL A 90 -1.28 3.43 5.42
C VAL A 90 -1.31 3.58 3.90
N LEU A 91 -2.24 4.37 3.37
CA LEU A 91 -2.41 4.56 1.93
C LEU A 91 -1.18 5.21 1.25
N THR A 92 -0.41 6.02 1.98
CA THR A 92 0.79 6.71 1.48
C THR A 92 2.11 6.00 1.81
N LYS A 93 2.03 4.82 2.44
CA LYS A 93 3.20 4.03 2.86
C LYS A 93 3.96 3.46 1.66
N GLU A 94 3.23 2.90 0.71
CA GLU A 94 3.77 2.23 -0.47
C GLU A 94 4.03 3.23 -1.61
N ASP A 95 4.95 2.91 -2.50
CA ASP A 95 5.17 3.68 -3.72
C ASP A 95 4.19 3.21 -4.81
N TRP A 96 3.20 4.05 -5.12
CA TRP A 96 2.15 3.71 -6.06
C TRP A 96 2.66 3.53 -7.49
N GLN A 97 3.81 4.11 -7.85
CA GLN A 97 4.34 3.97 -9.21
C GLN A 97 4.83 2.54 -9.47
N VAL A 98 5.42 1.89 -8.46
CA VAL A 98 5.99 0.54 -8.58
C VAL A 98 5.00 -0.59 -8.29
N LEU A 99 3.85 -0.30 -7.67
CA LEU A 99 2.84 -1.32 -7.40
C LEU A 99 2.33 -1.96 -8.70
N ASN A 100 2.24 -3.29 -8.69
CA ASN A 100 1.80 -4.09 -9.83
C ASN A 100 0.68 -5.05 -9.42
N PHE A 101 -0.52 -4.80 -9.95
CA PHE A 101 -1.73 -5.57 -9.70
C PHE A 101 -2.02 -6.64 -10.78
N SER A 102 -1.09 -6.87 -11.72
CA SER A 102 -1.25 -7.88 -12.78
C SER A 102 -1.15 -9.32 -12.29
N LYS A 103 -0.62 -9.55 -11.07
CA LYS A 103 -0.48 -10.88 -10.46
C LYS A 103 -1.10 -10.86 -9.06
N LYS A 104 -1.94 -11.86 -8.75
CA LYS A 104 -2.56 -12.02 -7.41
C LYS A 104 -1.53 -12.12 -6.28
N MET A 105 -0.39 -12.75 -6.52
CA MET A 105 0.71 -12.82 -5.53
C MET A 105 1.13 -11.44 -5.02
N ASN A 106 1.30 -10.46 -5.92
CA ASN A 106 1.68 -9.10 -5.55
C ASN A 106 0.59 -8.42 -4.72
N ILE A 107 -0.69 -8.69 -5.03
CA ILE A 107 -1.84 -8.17 -4.29
C ILE A 107 -1.86 -8.74 -2.87
N ARG A 108 -1.62 -10.05 -2.70
CA ARG A 108 -1.51 -10.67 -1.38
C ARG A 108 -0.33 -10.12 -0.58
N GLN A 109 0.84 -9.98 -1.20
CA GLN A 109 2.01 -9.36 -0.57
C GLN A 109 1.73 -7.91 -0.14
N LEU A 110 1.02 -7.15 -0.97
CA LEU A 110 0.60 -5.79 -0.63
C LEU A 110 -0.36 -5.83 0.56
N ALA A 111 -1.38 -6.68 0.53
CA ALA A 111 -2.37 -6.84 1.60
C ALA A 111 -1.74 -7.18 2.96
N VAL A 112 -0.65 -7.96 3.00
CA VAL A 112 0.11 -8.23 4.24
C VAL A 112 0.68 -6.94 4.83
N ARG A 113 1.12 -5.99 4.00
CA ARG A 113 1.77 -4.74 4.44
C ARG A 113 0.79 -3.63 4.79
N ILE A 114 -0.37 -3.61 4.13
CA ILE A 114 -1.35 -2.51 4.25
C ILE A 114 -2.68 -2.95 4.87
N GLY A 115 -3.00 -4.24 4.98
CA GLY A 115 -4.32 -4.75 5.33
C GLY A 115 -5.23 -4.92 4.10
N MET A 116 -6.00 -6.02 4.06
CA MET A 116 -6.94 -6.30 2.96
C MET A 116 -7.97 -5.20 2.76
N GLU A 117 -8.40 -4.55 3.86
CA GLU A 117 -9.36 -3.46 3.88
C GLU A 117 -8.88 -2.16 3.21
N ASN A 118 -7.60 -2.09 2.82
CA ASN A 118 -7.01 -0.93 2.16
C ASN A 118 -6.70 -1.19 0.67
N LEU A 119 -6.94 -2.40 0.15
CA LEU A 119 -6.60 -2.76 -1.22
C LEU A 119 -7.35 -1.93 -2.26
N GLU A 120 -8.66 -1.78 -2.11
CA GLU A 120 -9.48 -1.01 -3.06
C GLU A 120 -9.07 0.47 -3.08
N ASP A 121 -8.81 1.06 -1.91
CA ASP A 121 -8.36 2.44 -1.82
C ASP A 121 -6.97 2.65 -2.47
N ILE A 122 -6.01 1.76 -2.23
CA ILE A 122 -4.70 1.83 -2.92
C ILE A 122 -4.86 1.61 -4.42
N TRP A 123 -5.78 0.74 -4.83
CA TRP A 123 -6.08 0.55 -6.24
C TRP A 123 -6.65 1.81 -6.88
N GLU A 124 -7.59 2.52 -6.24
CA GLU A 124 -8.10 3.80 -6.75
C GLU A 124 -6.98 4.83 -6.95
N LEU A 125 -6.04 4.90 -6.00
CA LEU A 125 -4.86 5.77 -6.10
C LEU A 125 -3.96 5.38 -7.28
N LYS A 126 -3.67 4.08 -7.46
CA LYS A 126 -2.89 3.56 -8.59
C LYS A 126 -3.60 3.81 -9.93
N LYS A 127 -4.91 3.56 -9.99
CA LYS A 127 -5.74 3.72 -11.17
C LYS A 127 -5.76 5.17 -11.66
N ALA A 128 -5.81 6.13 -10.73
CA ALA A 128 -5.70 7.54 -11.07
C ALA A 128 -4.33 7.88 -11.73
N LEU A 129 -3.23 7.32 -11.23
CA LEU A 129 -1.91 7.46 -11.87
C LEU A 129 -1.87 6.82 -13.27
N ILE A 130 -2.45 5.64 -13.45
CA ILE A 130 -2.51 4.95 -14.75
C ILE A 130 -3.25 5.82 -15.77
N ARG A 131 -4.42 6.35 -15.39
CA ARG A 131 -5.24 7.24 -16.22
C ARG A 131 -4.47 8.51 -16.62
N GLY A 132 -3.72 9.10 -15.68
CA GLY A 132 -2.88 10.27 -15.92
C GLY A 132 -1.61 10.01 -16.72
N SER A 133 -1.21 8.75 -16.93
CA SER A 133 0.05 8.40 -17.61
C SER A 133 0.04 8.71 -19.11
N ARG A 134 1.23 8.74 -19.74
CA ARG A 134 1.39 8.99 -21.19
C ARG A 134 1.15 7.76 -22.08
N SER A 135 0.80 6.61 -21.49
CA SER A 135 0.50 5.38 -22.22
C SER A 135 -0.75 5.52 -23.10
N SER A 136 -0.88 4.68 -24.12
CA SER A 136 -2.08 4.65 -24.95
C SER A 136 -3.32 4.19 -24.17
N GLU A 137 -4.50 4.69 -24.55
CA GLU A 137 -5.74 4.38 -23.84
C GLU A 137 -6.06 2.88 -23.82
N ARG A 138 -5.70 2.18 -24.91
CA ARG A 138 -5.83 0.72 -24.99
C ARG A 138 -4.99 -0.01 -23.95
N LEU A 139 -3.74 0.43 -23.72
CA LEU A 139 -2.87 -0.17 -22.71
C LEU A 139 -3.38 0.12 -21.30
N LYS A 140 -3.81 1.36 -21.03
CA LYS A 140 -4.40 1.75 -19.75
C LYS A 140 -5.64 0.91 -19.42
N SER A 141 -6.56 0.78 -20.37
CA SER A 141 -7.80 0.01 -20.20
C SER A 141 -7.50 -1.46 -19.89
N ALA A 142 -6.58 -2.09 -20.62
CA ALA A 142 -6.20 -3.48 -20.40
C ALA A 142 -5.50 -3.70 -19.04
N GLU A 143 -4.67 -2.75 -18.59
CA GLU A 143 -4.04 -2.80 -17.27
C GLU A 143 -5.08 -2.68 -16.14
N ILE A 144 -6.00 -1.72 -16.27
CA ILE A 144 -7.08 -1.47 -15.30
C ILE A 144 -7.99 -2.68 -15.18
N GLU A 145 -8.48 -3.22 -16.29
CA GLU A 145 -9.39 -4.37 -16.30
C GLU A 145 -8.74 -5.60 -15.64
N ARG A 146 -7.50 -5.91 -16.01
CA ARG A 146 -6.76 -7.05 -15.42
C ARG A 146 -6.58 -6.89 -13.92
N ALA A 147 -6.19 -5.70 -13.48
CA ALA A 147 -5.99 -5.42 -12.06
C ALA A 147 -7.30 -5.50 -11.28
N GLU A 148 -8.40 -4.94 -11.79
CA GLU A 148 -9.71 -5.00 -11.15
C GLU A 148 -10.22 -6.43 -11.00
N ASN A 149 -10.02 -7.28 -12.02
CA ASN A 149 -10.35 -8.70 -11.93
C ASN A 149 -9.52 -9.41 -10.85
N ASN A 150 -8.20 -9.21 -10.84
CA ASN A 150 -7.34 -9.83 -9.84
C ASN A 150 -7.67 -9.38 -8.41
N ILE A 151 -7.96 -8.09 -8.20
CA ILE A 151 -8.36 -7.55 -6.89
C ILE A 151 -9.68 -8.17 -6.46
N ARG A 152 -10.69 -8.16 -7.34
CA ARG A 152 -12.01 -8.73 -7.05
C ARG A 152 -11.91 -10.19 -6.64
N GLU A 153 -11.19 -11.00 -7.42
CA GLU A 153 -10.98 -12.42 -7.11
C GLU A 153 -10.21 -12.61 -5.80
N THR A 154 -9.17 -11.81 -5.53
CA THR A 154 -8.40 -11.88 -4.28
C THR A 154 -9.28 -11.55 -3.07
N LEU A 155 -10.16 -10.54 -3.17
CA LEU A 155 -11.09 -10.17 -2.11
C LEU A 155 -12.18 -11.24 -1.87
N GLN A 156 -12.61 -11.94 -2.92
CA GLN A 156 -13.55 -13.06 -2.83
C GLN A 156 -12.91 -14.31 -2.22
N GLU A 157 -11.70 -14.65 -2.66
CA GLU A 157 -10.93 -15.81 -2.17
C GLU A 157 -10.55 -15.66 -0.68
N ARG A 158 -10.37 -14.42 -0.21
CA ARG A 158 -9.89 -14.09 1.16
C ARG A 158 -8.67 -14.94 1.55
N PRO A 159 -7.59 -14.89 0.75
CA PRO A 159 -6.42 -15.71 1.01
C PRO A 159 -5.78 -15.31 2.35
N PRO A 160 -5.00 -16.22 2.96
CA PRO A 160 -4.28 -15.91 4.18
C PRO A 160 -3.23 -14.81 3.93
N VAL A 161 -3.31 -13.73 4.71
CA VAL A 161 -2.43 -12.55 4.58
C VAL A 161 -1.85 -12.10 5.92
N SER A 162 -2.16 -12.83 7.00
CA SER A 162 -1.67 -12.57 8.33
C SER A 162 -1.33 -13.86 9.05
N LEU A 163 -0.54 -13.76 10.12
CA LEU A 163 -0.22 -14.90 10.97
C LEU A 163 -1.47 -15.56 11.58
N LYS A 164 -2.57 -14.82 11.72
CA LYS A 164 -3.83 -15.35 12.24
C LYS A 164 -4.55 -16.25 11.24
N ASP A 165 -4.21 -16.14 9.97
CA ASP A 165 -4.83 -16.92 8.89
C ASP A 165 -4.07 -18.23 8.63
N LEU A 166 -2.92 -18.45 9.27
CA LEU A 166 -2.18 -19.70 9.18
C LEU A 166 -3.03 -20.85 9.77
N ALA A 167 -3.06 -21.98 9.07
CA ALA A 167 -3.72 -23.20 9.53
C ALA A 167 -2.98 -23.88 10.71
N VAL A 168 -1.82 -23.34 11.10
CA VAL A 168 -1.05 -23.72 12.29
C VAL A 168 -0.78 -22.49 13.14
N ASN A 169 -0.75 -22.66 14.45
CA ASN A 169 -0.39 -21.62 15.40
C ASN A 169 0.82 -22.05 16.25
N GLY A 170 1.24 -21.20 17.20
CA GLY A 170 2.39 -21.51 18.03
C GLY A 170 2.23 -22.76 18.91
N LYS A 171 1.02 -23.06 19.38
CA LYS A 171 0.76 -24.28 20.17
C LYS A 171 0.97 -25.53 19.32
N ASP A 172 0.50 -25.51 18.08
CA ASP A 172 0.72 -26.62 17.15
C ASP A 172 2.21 -26.88 16.93
N LEU A 173 3.03 -25.83 16.82
CA LEU A 173 4.49 -25.96 16.66
C LEU A 173 5.15 -26.52 17.93
N ILE A 174 4.71 -26.10 19.12
CA ILE A 174 5.24 -26.60 20.39
C ILE A 174 4.94 -28.08 20.56
N GLU A 175 3.72 -28.52 20.23
CA GLU A 175 3.33 -29.95 20.25
C GLU A 175 4.16 -30.81 19.30
N LEU A 176 4.70 -30.22 18.22
CA LEU A 176 5.59 -30.88 17.27
C LEU A 176 7.06 -30.87 17.71
N GLY A 177 7.38 -30.31 18.87
CA GLY A 177 8.73 -30.29 19.44
C GLY A 177 9.51 -28.99 19.22
N CYS A 178 8.91 -27.97 18.59
CA CYS A 178 9.56 -26.67 18.49
C CYS A 178 9.66 -26.00 19.87
N LYS A 179 10.85 -25.46 20.21
CA LYS A 179 11.04 -24.74 21.47
C LYS A 179 10.32 -23.39 21.46
N GLU A 180 9.73 -23.03 22.59
CA GLU A 180 9.17 -21.70 22.81
C GLU A 180 10.24 -20.62 22.68
N GLY A 181 9.89 -19.49 22.06
CA GLY A 181 10.77 -18.33 21.94
C GLY A 181 10.69 -17.61 20.60
N LYS A 182 11.70 -16.77 20.32
CA LYS A 182 11.75 -15.94 19.10
C LYS A 182 11.79 -16.75 17.81
N GLU A 183 12.37 -17.94 17.84
CA GLU A 183 12.49 -18.82 16.66
C GLU A 183 11.12 -19.29 16.15
N LEU A 184 10.18 -19.59 17.05
CA LEU A 184 8.82 -19.96 16.69
C LEU A 184 8.14 -18.86 15.86
N GLY A 185 8.33 -17.60 16.23
CA GLY A 185 7.81 -16.46 15.48
C GLY A 185 8.44 -16.33 14.09
N LYS A 186 9.72 -16.69 13.92
CA LYS A 186 10.39 -16.70 12.61
C LYS A 186 9.84 -17.82 11.73
N ILE A 187 9.62 -19.01 12.29
CA ILE A 187 9.03 -20.16 11.60
C ILE A 187 7.64 -19.79 11.06
N LEU A 188 6.76 -19.24 11.91
CA LEU A 188 5.43 -18.81 11.48
C LEU A 188 5.49 -17.75 10.37
N LYS A 189 6.46 -16.82 10.42
CA LYS A 189 6.69 -15.86 9.33
C LYS A 189 7.13 -16.52 8.02
N LYS A 190 8.04 -17.49 8.08
CA LYS A 190 8.49 -18.26 6.91
C LYS A 190 7.33 -19.05 6.28
N LEU A 191 6.48 -19.67 7.11
CA LEU A 191 5.27 -20.33 6.63
C LEU A 191 4.30 -19.34 5.99
N LEU A 192 4.12 -18.15 6.59
CA LEU A 192 3.29 -17.10 6.01
C LEU A 192 3.82 -16.66 4.63
N GLU A 193 5.13 -16.51 4.46
CA GLU A 193 5.73 -16.19 3.16
C GLU A 193 5.45 -17.25 2.10
N ILE A 194 5.54 -18.54 2.47
CA ILE A 194 5.24 -19.67 1.58
C ILE A 194 3.77 -19.63 1.14
N ILE A 195 2.82 -19.44 2.06
CA ILE A 195 1.39 -19.43 1.70
C ILE A 195 0.96 -18.14 1.00
N ILE A 196 1.67 -17.03 1.17
CA ILE A 196 1.46 -15.83 0.36
C ILE A 196 1.78 -16.13 -1.10
N ASP A 197 2.81 -16.94 -1.40
CA ASP A 197 3.07 -17.42 -2.76
C ASP A 197 2.03 -18.46 -3.20
N ARG A 198 1.78 -19.47 -2.34
CA ARG A 198 0.95 -20.65 -2.61
C ARG A 198 -0.14 -20.85 -1.55
N PRO A 199 -1.26 -20.10 -1.61
CA PRO A 199 -2.29 -20.11 -0.57
C PRO A 199 -2.94 -21.49 -0.38
N GLU A 200 -2.94 -22.34 -1.41
CA GLU A 200 -3.42 -23.71 -1.38
C GLU A 200 -2.67 -24.63 -0.41
N LEU A 201 -1.44 -24.26 -0.03
CA LEU A 201 -0.62 -24.98 0.94
C LEU A 201 -1.04 -24.72 2.39
N ASN A 202 -1.94 -23.76 2.64
CA ASN A 202 -2.40 -23.39 3.98
C ASN A 202 -3.36 -24.45 4.57
N LYS A 203 -2.86 -25.67 4.75
CA LYS A 203 -3.54 -26.80 5.38
C LYS A 203 -2.61 -27.36 6.45
N LYS A 204 -3.13 -27.58 7.67
CA LYS A 204 -2.35 -28.04 8.82
C LYS A 204 -1.38 -29.18 8.46
N LYS A 205 -1.88 -30.25 7.82
CA LYS A 205 -1.07 -31.40 7.41
C LYS A 205 0.09 -31.04 6.46
N ILE A 206 -0.14 -30.13 5.50
CA ILE A 206 0.88 -29.71 4.53
C ILE A 206 1.94 -28.85 5.22
N LEU A 207 1.52 -27.87 6.02
CA LEU A 207 2.44 -26.99 6.75
C LEU A 207 3.30 -27.76 7.74
N VAL A 208 2.73 -28.75 8.44
CA VAL A 208 3.50 -29.64 9.33
C VAL A 208 4.55 -30.44 8.57
N LYS A 209 4.20 -30.97 7.40
CA LYS A 209 5.17 -31.70 6.56
C LYS A 209 6.33 -30.79 6.10
N LEU A 210 6.02 -29.58 5.67
CA LEU A 210 7.02 -28.59 5.26
C LEU A 210 7.98 -28.21 6.40
N LEU A 211 7.51 -28.21 7.65
CA LEU A 211 8.36 -27.94 8.81
C LEU A 211 9.40 -29.04 9.02
N ILE A 212 8.97 -30.30 8.98
CA ILE A 212 9.85 -31.46 9.15
C ILE A 212 10.92 -31.50 8.07
N GLU A 213 10.55 -31.26 6.80
CA GLU A 213 11.48 -31.26 5.66
C GLU A 213 12.50 -30.09 5.71
N ASN A 214 12.15 -28.95 6.31
CA ASN A 214 13.10 -27.85 6.48
C ASN A 214 14.10 -28.11 7.62
N GLU A 215 13.69 -28.76 8.71
CA GLU A 215 14.60 -29.12 9.81
C GLU A 215 15.65 -30.16 9.42
N GLU A 216 15.37 -31.02 8.44
CA GLU A 216 16.33 -32.01 7.92
C GLU A 216 17.37 -31.39 6.96
N ASN A 217 17.04 -30.29 6.28
CA ASN A 217 17.95 -29.61 5.36
C ASN A 217 18.87 -28.57 6.04
N ASP A 218 18.51 -28.12 7.25
CA ASP A 218 19.32 -27.19 8.06
C ASP A 218 20.24 -27.94 9.08
N ARG A 219 20.30 -29.28 9.04
CA ARG A 219 21.20 -30.15 9.83
C ARG A 219 22.34 -30.70 8.99
#